data_AF-A0A2V5RYU5-F1
#
_entry.id   AF-A0A2V5RYU5-F1
#
_cell.length_a   1.000
_cell.length_b   1.000
_cell.length_c   1.000
_cell.angle_alpha   90.00
_cell.angle_beta   90.00
_cell.angle_gamma   90.00
#
_symmetry.space_group_name_H-M   'P 1'
#
loop_
_entity.id
_entity.type
_entity.pdbx_description
1 polymer ?
#
loop_
_entity_poly.entity_id
_entity_poly.type
_entity_poly.pdbx_seq_one_letter_code
_entity_poly.pdbx_strand_id
1 'polypeptide(L)' 'MARAASDTNQQKADLPHGSPVPGKPWLVTSPFAPDRGYVNVVGFPPGTEVEDPYTGKIFLTP' A
#
# COMPACT_ATOMS: atom_id res chain seq x y z
N MET A 1 18.04 26.40 10.77
CA MET A 1 17.72 25.00 11.13
C MET A 1 16.41 24.65 10.45
N ALA A 2 16.41 23.76 9.46
CA ALA A 2 15.28 22.90 9.07
C ALA A 2 15.71 22.09 7.84
N ARG A 3 15.71 20.76 7.99
CA ARG A 3 16.14 19.78 6.99
C ARG A 3 15.02 19.60 5.97
N ALA A 4 15.40 19.47 4.70
CA ALA A 4 14.53 19.01 3.63
C ALA A 4 13.83 17.69 4.03
N ALA A 5 12.49 17.70 4.01
CA ALA A 5 11.65 16.54 4.30
C ALA A 5 10.41 16.53 3.38
N SER A 6 10.58 16.97 2.13
CA SER A 6 9.44 17.20 1.22
C SER A 6 9.38 16.26 0.01
N ASP A 7 10.41 15.45 -0.28
CA ASP A 7 10.40 14.59 -1.48
C ASP A 7 9.82 13.18 -1.26
N THR A 8 9.79 12.66 -0.03
CA THR A 8 9.27 11.31 0.26
C THR A 8 7.75 11.27 0.45
N ASN A 9 7.10 12.43 0.64
CA ASN A 9 5.65 12.52 0.81
C ASN A 9 4.93 12.68 -0.55
N GLN A 10 5.55 13.37 -1.51
CA GLN A 10 4.98 13.51 -2.86
C GLN A 10 5.01 12.19 -3.65
N GLN A 11 6.04 11.36 -3.49
CA GLN A 11 6.11 10.06 -4.17
C GLN A 11 5.08 9.05 -3.64
N LYS A 12 4.76 9.11 -2.34
CA LYS A 12 3.64 8.32 -1.77
C LYS A 12 2.29 8.81 -2.28
N ALA A 13 2.11 10.11 -2.51
CA ALA A 13 0.83 10.64 -2.98
C ALA A 13 0.40 10.09 -4.37
N ASP A 14 1.36 9.67 -5.20
CA ASP A 14 1.10 9.09 -6.51
C ASP A 14 0.93 7.55 -6.51
N LEU A 15 1.29 6.86 -5.42
CA LEU A 15 1.14 5.42 -5.35
C LEU A 15 -0.32 5.04 -5.08
N PRO A 16 -0.88 4.07 -5.84
CA PRO A 16 -2.25 3.64 -5.61
C PRO A 16 -2.34 2.91 -4.27
N HIS A 17 -3.47 3.09 -3.60
CA HIS A 17 -3.75 2.40 -2.34
C HIS A 17 -4.41 1.05 -2.63
N GLY A 18 -4.05 0.05 -1.82
CA GLY A 18 -4.75 -1.23 -1.76
C GLY A 18 -6.15 -1.03 -1.22
N SER A 19 -7.08 -1.86 -1.67
CA SER A 19 -8.47 -1.83 -1.19
C SER A 19 -8.62 -2.82 -0.03
N PRO A 20 -9.12 -2.42 1.16
CA PRO A 20 -9.32 -3.35 2.26
C PRO A 20 -10.43 -4.35 1.91
N VAL A 21 -10.23 -5.62 2.28
CA VAL A 21 -11.20 -6.67 2.00
C VAL A 21 -12.37 -6.57 2.98
N PRO A 22 -13.63 -6.54 2.50
CA PRO A 22 -14.80 -6.53 3.37
C PRO A 22 -14.78 -7.70 4.37
N GLY A 23 -14.85 -7.39 5.67
CA GLY A 23 -14.81 -8.38 6.75
C GLY A 23 -13.40 -8.83 7.20
N LYS A 24 -12.33 -8.41 6.52
CA LYS A 24 -10.93 -8.72 6.89
C LYS A 24 -10.01 -7.50 6.66
N PRO A 25 -9.98 -6.51 7.57
CA PRO A 25 -9.22 -5.27 7.38
C PRO A 25 -7.69 -5.46 7.33
N TRP A 26 -7.19 -6.61 7.79
CA TRP A 26 -5.77 -6.97 7.68
C TRP A 26 -5.39 -7.55 6.32
N LEU A 27 -6.36 -7.77 5.44
CA LEU A 27 -6.15 -8.20 4.08
C LEU A 27 -6.56 -7.06 3.16
N VAL A 28 -5.70 -6.80 2.18
CA VAL A 28 -5.94 -5.80 1.16
C VAL A 28 -5.81 -6.43 -0.21
N THR A 29 -6.62 -5.97 -1.13
CA THR A 29 -6.53 -6.29 -2.54
C THR A 29 -5.61 -5.27 -3.21
N SER A 30 -4.57 -5.76 -3.88
CA SER A 30 -3.64 -4.89 -4.61
C SER A 30 -4.33 -4.23 -5.81
N PRO A 31 -4.11 -2.93 -6.05
CA PRO A 31 -4.71 -2.21 -7.18
C PRO A 31 -4.16 -2.70 -8.53
N PHE A 32 -3.00 -3.36 -8.54
CA PHE A 32 -2.40 -3.91 -9.75
C PHE A 32 -2.84 -5.34 -10.05
N ALA A 33 -3.45 -6.01 -9.08
CA ALA A 33 -3.75 -7.43 -9.11
C ALA A 33 -5.05 -7.80 -8.37
N PRO A 34 -6.20 -7.20 -8.75
CA PRO A 34 -7.46 -7.42 -8.03
C PRO A 34 -7.94 -8.87 -8.05
N ASP A 35 -7.60 -9.63 -9.09
CA ASP A 35 -8.02 -11.02 -9.29
C ASP A 35 -6.99 -12.07 -8.82
N ARG A 36 -5.78 -11.67 -8.41
CA ARG A 36 -4.68 -12.61 -8.08
C ARG A 36 -4.75 -13.10 -6.64
N GLY A 37 -5.32 -12.31 -5.73
CA GLY A 37 -5.43 -12.67 -4.33
C GLY A 37 -5.37 -11.48 -3.38
N TYR A 38 -5.15 -11.79 -2.11
CA TYR A 38 -5.11 -10.82 -1.03
C TYR A 38 -3.70 -10.73 -0.45
N VAL A 39 -3.28 -9.51 -0.15
CA VAL A 39 -2.01 -9.21 0.51
C VAL A 39 -2.28 -9.01 1.99
N ASN A 40 -1.57 -9.76 2.83
CA ASN A 40 -1.69 -9.63 4.28
C ASN A 40 -0.85 -8.42 4.75
N VAL A 41 -1.52 -7.47 5.38
CA VAL A 41 -0.94 -6.23 5.91
C VAL A 41 -1.17 -6.08 7.42
N VAL A 42 -1.33 -7.19 8.15
CA VAL A 42 -1.33 -7.19 9.62
C VAL A 42 -0.14 -6.41 10.16
N GLY A 43 -0.40 -5.39 10.97
CA GLY A 43 0.63 -4.61 11.67
C GLY A 43 1.28 -3.51 10.84
N PHE A 44 0.91 -3.36 9.55
CA PHE A 44 1.35 -2.23 8.75
C PHE A 44 0.40 -1.04 8.96
N PRO A 45 0.92 0.15 9.29
CA PRO A 45 0.08 1.34 9.41
C PRO A 45 -0.46 1.78 8.04
N PRO A 46 -1.57 2.55 7.97
CA PRO A 46 -2.07 3.16 6.73
C PRO A 46 -1.01 4.00 6.01
N GLY A 47 -0.98 3.97 4.68
CA GLY A 47 0.02 4.69 3.88
C GLY A 47 1.42 4.07 3.89
N THR A 48 1.54 2.80 4.28
CA THR A 48 2.79 2.04 4.20
C THR A 48 2.96 1.41 2.83
N GLU A 49 4.17 1.52 2.29
CA GLU A 49 4.58 0.89 1.05
C GLU A 49 4.70 -0.62 1.23
N VAL A 50 3.81 -1.36 0.56
CA VAL A 50 3.77 -2.82 0.54
C VAL A 50 3.99 -3.28 -0.89
N GLU A 51 4.91 -4.22 -1.07
CA GLU A 51 5.11 -4.87 -2.36
C GLU A 51 4.06 -5.96 -2.57
N ASP A 52 3.38 -5.90 -3.71
CA ASP A 52 2.46 -6.93 -4.13
C ASP A 52 3.22 -8.20 -4.57
N PRO A 53 3.03 -9.35 -3.90
CA PRO A 53 3.77 -10.58 -4.19
C PRO A 53 3.43 -11.20 -5.55
N TYR A 54 2.35 -10.75 -6.21
CA TYR A 54 1.90 -11.28 -7.49
C TYR A 54 2.45 -10.50 -8.69
N THR A 55 2.78 -9.22 -8.50
CA THR A 55 3.21 -8.30 -9.57
C THR A 55 4.57 -7.66 -9.32
N GLY A 56 5.11 -7.74 -8.09
CA GLY A 56 6.33 -7.06 -7.69
C GLY A 56 6.21 -5.54 -7.68
N LYS A 57 4.98 -5.01 -7.63
CA LYS A 57 4.70 -3.56 -7.62
C LYS A 57 4.39 -3.09 -6.20
N ILE A 58 4.89 -1.91 -5.86
CA ILE A 58 4.62 -1.28 -4.57
C ILE A 58 3.29 -0.53 -4.63
N PHE A 59 2.46 -0.71 -3.61
CA PHE A 59 1.22 0.02 -3.39
C PHE A 59 1.14 0.44 -1.91
N LEU A 60 0.24 1.35 -1.58
CA LEU A 60 0.06 1.82 -0.20
C LEU A 60 -1.04 1.05 0.52
N THR A 61 -0.84 0.76 1.80
CA THR A 61 -1.94 0.29 2.65
C THR A 61 -3.05 1.35 2.77
N PRO A 62 -4.32 0.93 2.80
CA PRO A 62 -5.46 1.83 2.98
C PRO A 62 -5.50 2.49 4.36
#